data_AF-A0A174W9T2-F1
#
_entry.id   AF-A0A174W9T2-F1
#
_cell.length_a   1.000
_cell.length_b   1.000
_cell.length_c   1.000
_cell.angle_alpha   90.00
_cell.angle_beta   90.00
_cell.angle_gamma   90.00
#
_symmetry.space_group_name_H-M   'P 1'
#
loop_
_entity.id
_entity.type
_entity.pdbx_description
1 polymer ?
#
loop_
_entity_poly.entity_id
_entity_poly.type
_entity_poly.pdbx_seq_one_letter_code
_entity_poly.pdbx_strand_id
1 'polypeptide(L)'
;MVTMIMLILEAAIQPTSKKHPNFKRLLDVGETTIRHTDSEGKAFFDNLDQGTYQITEIKTEPGNALLKEPIIFTLPFTMTMEEAAQYQNVDFDSAKEDVGYTNKWYFYNCKYDITNNAVFKMPMTGDDGKWKYGFIGFGMVAALGCGYVVLNTKNHKKRNYRKMKKQK
;
A
#
# COMPACT_ATOMS: atom_id res chain seq x y z
N MET A 1 -7.19 -7.14 9.58
CA MET A 1 -7.40 -8.05 8.44
C MET A 1 -6.79 -7.45 7.17
N VAL A 2 -5.95 -8.20 6.45
CA VAL A 2 -5.36 -7.82 5.15
C VAL A 2 -6.31 -8.19 4.01
N THR A 3 -6.32 -7.40 2.94
CA THR A 3 -7.14 -7.64 1.74
C THR A 3 -6.25 -7.64 0.50
N MET A 4 -6.36 -8.71 -0.28
CA MET A 4 -5.64 -8.89 -1.54
C MET A 4 -6.63 -8.99 -2.70
N ILE A 5 -6.23 -8.46 -3.85
CA ILE A 5 -6.91 -8.66 -5.11
C ILE A 5 -5.98 -9.43 -6.03
N MET A 6 -6.55 -10.39 -6.74
CA MET A 6 -5.84 -11.13 -7.77
C MET A 6 -6.54 -10.87 -9.11
N LEU A 7 -5.74 -10.57 -10.12
CA LEU A 7 -6.12 -10.36 -11.51
C LEU A 7 -5.43 -11.42 -12.36
N ILE A 8 -6.15 -12.03 -13.30
CA ILE A 8 -5.53 -12.83 -14.36
C ILE A 8 -5.20 -11.92 -15.55
N LEU A 9 -3.93 -11.86 -15.92
CA LEU A 9 -3.43 -11.04 -17.02
C LEU A 9 -3.56 -11.77 -18.35
N GLU A 10 -3.13 -13.02 -18.40
CA GLU A 10 -3.09 -13.83 -19.61
C GLU A 10 -3.35 -15.29 -19.27
N ALA A 11 -4.23 -15.96 -20.02
CA ALA A 11 -4.42 -17.41 -19.90
C ALA A 11 -3.55 -18.13 -20.93
N ALA A 12 -2.80 -19.14 -20.47
CA ALA A 12 -1.95 -19.95 -21.35
C ALA A 12 -2.78 -20.87 -22.28
N ILE A 13 -3.99 -21.24 -21.85
CA ILE A 13 -4.89 -22.11 -22.62
C ILE A 13 -6.21 -21.37 -22.83
N GLN A 14 -6.64 -21.26 -24.09
CA GLN A 14 -7.96 -20.70 -24.38
C GLN A 14 -9.06 -21.67 -23.95
N PRO A 15 -10.15 -21.17 -23.32
CA PRO A 15 -11.26 -22.02 -22.89
C PRO A 15 -11.86 -22.73 -24.09
N THR A 16 -11.67 -24.04 -24.17
CA THR A 16 -12.31 -24.86 -25.19
C THR A 16 -13.78 -25.09 -24.83
N SER A 17 -14.62 -25.40 -25.83
CA SER A 17 -16.03 -25.73 -25.61
C SER A 17 -16.24 -27.02 -24.81
N LYS A 18 -15.20 -27.86 -24.70
CA LYS A 18 -15.20 -29.12 -23.95
C LYS A 18 -14.70 -28.90 -22.52
N LYS A 19 -15.46 -28.14 -21.72
CA LYS A 19 -15.17 -28.00 -20.29
C LYS A 19 -15.52 -29.31 -19.57
N HIS A 20 -14.64 -29.77 -18.69
CA HIS A 20 -14.95 -30.91 -17.82
C HIS A 20 -16.13 -30.51 -16.92
N PRO A 21 -17.19 -31.34 -16.81
CA PRO A 21 -18.46 -30.94 -16.16
C PRO A 21 -18.30 -30.50 -14.71
N ASN A 22 -17.25 -30.98 -14.03
CA ASN A 22 -16.96 -30.65 -12.62
C ASN A 22 -15.86 -29.60 -12.43
N PHE A 23 -15.26 -29.05 -13.50
CA PHE A 23 -14.22 -28.03 -13.37
C PHE A 23 -14.79 -26.63 -13.61
N LYS A 24 -14.91 -25.86 -12.54
CA LYS A 24 -15.22 -24.43 -12.59
C LYS A 24 -13.97 -23.64 -12.24
N ARG A 25 -13.39 -22.95 -13.23
CA ARG A 25 -12.29 -22.00 -13.03
C ARG A 25 -12.73 -20.86 -12.10
N LEU A 26 -11.78 -20.33 -11.33
CA LEU A 26 -12.04 -19.22 -10.41
C LEU A 26 -12.19 -17.86 -11.13
N LEU A 27 -11.38 -17.62 -12.17
CA LEU A 27 -11.31 -16.35 -12.89
C LEU A 27 -11.26 -16.58 -14.40
N ASP A 28 -11.92 -15.71 -15.16
CA ASP A 28 -11.70 -15.55 -16.61
C ASP A 28 -10.72 -14.38 -16.90
N VAL A 29 -10.06 -14.40 -18.06
CA VAL A 29 -9.00 -13.41 -18.42
C VAL A 29 -9.52 -11.99 -18.28
N GLY A 30 -8.81 -11.16 -17.51
CA GLY A 30 -9.22 -9.78 -17.18
C GLY A 30 -10.15 -9.64 -15.97
N GLU A 31 -10.63 -10.74 -15.38
CA GLU A 31 -11.41 -10.70 -14.14
C GLU A 31 -10.52 -10.58 -12.90
N THR A 32 -11.09 -9.99 -11.86
CA THR A 32 -10.45 -9.83 -10.56
C THR A 32 -11.25 -10.53 -9.46
N THR A 33 -10.56 -11.13 -8.49
CA THR A 33 -11.19 -11.64 -7.26
C THR A 33 -10.51 -11.05 -6.04
N ILE A 34 -11.30 -10.77 -5.01
CA ILE A 34 -10.83 -10.19 -3.76
C ILE A 34 -10.87 -11.29 -2.69
N ARG A 35 -9.77 -11.44 -1.97
CA ARG A 35 -9.66 -12.32 -0.81
C ARG A 35 -9.15 -11.56 0.40
N HIS A 36 -9.63 -11.97 1.56
CA HIS A 36 -9.17 -11.47 2.84
C HIS A 36 -8.31 -12.53 3.50
N THR A 37 -7.26 -12.10 4.21
CA THR A 37 -6.46 -13.01 4.99
C THR A 37 -7.23 -13.48 6.22
N ASP A 38 -7.00 -14.73 6.62
CA ASP A 38 -7.51 -15.28 7.87
C ASP A 38 -6.75 -14.72 9.10
N SER A 39 -7.06 -15.24 10.29
CA SER A 39 -6.40 -14.89 11.55
C SER A 39 -4.91 -15.28 11.61
N GLU A 40 -4.46 -16.18 10.73
CA GLU A 40 -3.05 -16.57 10.60
C GLU A 40 -2.33 -15.75 9.53
N GLY A 41 -3.02 -14.83 8.84
CA GLY A 41 -2.48 -14.00 7.78
C GLY A 41 -2.41 -14.70 6.41
N LYS A 42 -3.11 -15.81 6.21
CA LYS A 42 -3.08 -16.59 4.96
C LYS A 42 -4.27 -16.26 4.06
N ALA A 43 -4.04 -16.24 2.75
CA ALA A 43 -5.07 -16.12 1.73
C ALA A 43 -4.92 -17.26 0.71
N PHE A 44 -6.04 -17.89 0.36
CA PHE A 44 -6.06 -19.04 -0.54
C PHE A 44 -6.81 -18.72 -1.84
N PHE A 45 -6.21 -19.13 -2.95
CA PHE A 45 -6.79 -19.06 -4.28
C PHE A 45 -6.72 -20.45 -4.91
N ASP A 46 -7.87 -21.08 -5.08
CA ASP A 46 -8.04 -22.42 -5.61
C ASP A 46 -8.69 -22.40 -7.00
N ASN A 47 -8.59 -23.50 -7.75
CA ASN A 47 -9.17 -23.63 -9.10
C ASN A 47 -8.68 -22.56 -10.10
N LEU A 48 -7.41 -22.18 -10.00
CA LEU A 48 -6.74 -21.32 -10.97
C LEU A 48 -6.40 -22.12 -12.23
N ASP A 49 -6.62 -21.49 -13.39
CA ASP A 49 -6.20 -22.05 -14.66
C ASP A 49 -4.73 -21.72 -14.95
N GLN A 50 -4.15 -22.33 -15.97
CA GLN A 50 -2.78 -22.03 -16.38
C GLN A 50 -2.72 -20.63 -17.02
N GLY A 51 -1.79 -19.80 -16.55
CA GLY A 51 -1.70 -18.42 -16.97
C GLY A 51 -0.86 -17.56 -16.05
N THR A 52 -0.79 -16.28 -16.39
CA THR A 52 -0.09 -15.25 -15.63
C THR A 52 -1.08 -14.46 -14.78
N TYR A 53 -0.76 -14.35 -13.51
CA TYR A 53 -1.57 -13.70 -12.48
C TYR A 53 -0.80 -12.55 -11.86
N GLN A 54 -1.55 -11.57 -11.39
CA GLN A 54 -1.06 -10.43 -10.64
C GLN A 54 -1.82 -10.35 -9.32
N ILE A 55 -1.10 -10.37 -8.21
CA ILE A 55 -1.63 -10.12 -6.86
C ILE A 55 -1.21 -8.73 -6.41
N THR A 56 -2.18 -7.95 -5.93
CA THR A 56 -1.97 -6.64 -5.33
C THR A 56 -2.59 -6.62 -3.95
N GLU A 57 -1.85 -6.13 -2.95
CA GLU A 57 -2.41 -5.84 -1.64
C GLU A 57 -3.17 -4.52 -1.71
N ILE A 58 -4.46 -4.52 -1.35
CA ILE A 58 -5.29 -3.30 -1.32
C ILE A 58 -5.31 -2.70 0.07
N LYS A 59 -5.27 -3.53 1.10
CA LYS A 59 -5.40 -3.11 2.49
C LYS A 59 -4.50 -3.95 3.37
N THR A 60 -3.68 -3.29 4.17
CA THR A 60 -2.77 -3.92 5.11
C THR A 60 -3.18 -3.67 6.58
N GLU A 61 -2.55 -4.38 7.52
CA GLU A 61 -2.76 -4.15 8.96
C GLU A 61 -2.26 -2.77 9.39
N PRO A 62 -2.90 -2.13 10.39
CA PRO A 62 -2.46 -0.84 10.90
C PRO A 62 -1.03 -0.92 11.47
N GLY A 63 -0.12 -0.15 10.89
CA GLY A 63 1.30 -0.13 11.28
C GLY A 63 2.26 -0.60 10.20
N ASN A 64 1.76 -1.25 9.15
CA ASN A 64 2.54 -1.66 7.99
C ASN A 64 2.25 -0.77 6.77
N ALA A 65 3.23 -0.61 5.88
CA ALA A 65 3.09 0.19 4.66
C ALA A 65 2.36 -0.65 3.60
N LEU A 66 1.53 -0.11 2.72
CA LEU A 66 0.97 -0.97 1.66
C LEU A 66 2.07 -1.45 0.71
N LEU A 67 2.01 -2.71 0.22
CA LEU A 67 2.89 -3.16 -0.85
C LEU A 67 2.71 -2.27 -2.09
N LYS A 68 3.80 -1.62 -2.50
CA LYS A 68 3.80 -0.70 -3.66
C LYS A 68 3.86 -1.44 -4.98
N GLU A 69 4.53 -2.58 -5.00
CA GLU A 69 4.77 -3.35 -6.21
C GLU A 69 3.82 -4.54 -6.25
N PRO A 70 3.08 -4.73 -7.36
CA PRO A 70 2.25 -5.91 -7.52
C PRO A 70 3.14 -7.14 -7.77
N ILE A 71 2.69 -8.28 -7.26
CA ILE A 71 3.39 -9.55 -7.41
C ILE A 71 2.83 -10.25 -8.65
N ILE A 72 3.69 -10.47 -9.64
CA ILE A 72 3.32 -11.17 -10.88
C ILE A 72 3.94 -12.55 -10.86
N PHE A 73 3.14 -13.58 -11.14
CA PHE A 73 3.61 -14.96 -11.22
C PHE A 73 2.83 -15.74 -12.28
N THR A 74 3.40 -16.86 -12.73
CA THR A 74 2.82 -17.72 -13.77
C THR A 74 2.59 -19.11 -13.21
N LEU A 75 1.43 -19.68 -13.52
CA LEU A 75 1.06 -21.06 -13.22
C LEU A 75 0.95 -21.88 -14.52
N PRO A 76 1.42 -23.14 -14.55
CA PRO A 76 2.25 -23.79 -13.53
C PRO A 76 3.62 -23.13 -13.44
N PHE A 77 4.18 -23.06 -12.23
CA PHE A 77 5.52 -22.54 -12.04
C PHE A 77 6.53 -23.62 -12.46
N THR A 78 7.51 -23.26 -13.29
CA THR A 78 8.51 -24.21 -13.79
C THR A 78 9.90 -23.84 -13.29
N MET A 79 10.61 -24.78 -12.68
CA MET A 79 12.00 -24.58 -12.28
C MET A 79 12.82 -25.86 -12.42
N THR A 80 14.13 -25.71 -12.43
CA THR A 80 15.07 -26.83 -12.39
C THR A 80 15.21 -27.37 -10.96
N MET A 81 15.73 -28.59 -10.81
CA MET A 81 15.93 -29.22 -9.50
C MET A 81 16.88 -28.40 -8.60
N GLU A 82 17.91 -27.80 -9.19
CA GLU A 82 18.89 -26.97 -8.49
C GLU A 82 18.24 -25.68 -7.94
N GLU A 83 17.42 -25.01 -8.74
CA GLU A 83 16.66 -23.84 -8.30
C GLU A 83 15.66 -24.21 -7.21
N ALA A 84 14.91 -25.30 -7.38
CA ALA A 84 13.94 -25.77 -6.39
C ALA A 84 14.60 -26.08 -5.04
N ALA A 85 15.82 -26.65 -5.05
CA ALA A 85 16.59 -26.91 -3.85
C ALA A 85 17.00 -25.63 -3.10
N GLN A 86 17.21 -24.51 -3.80
CA GLN A 86 17.50 -23.22 -3.17
C GLN A 86 16.29 -22.63 -2.43
N TYR A 87 15.08 -22.86 -2.96
CA TYR A 87 13.87 -22.24 -2.41
C TYR A 87 13.37 -22.86 -1.10
N GLN A 88 13.93 -23.99 -0.62
CA GLN A 88 13.69 -24.70 0.67
C GLN A 88 12.22 -24.99 1.09
N ASN A 89 11.24 -24.40 0.42
CA ASN A 89 9.80 -24.41 0.72
C ASN A 89 9.02 -24.84 -0.52
N VAL A 90 9.60 -25.75 -1.30
CA VAL A 90 9.03 -26.27 -2.54
C VAL A 90 8.47 -27.66 -2.24
N ASP A 91 7.19 -27.85 -2.56
CA ASP A 91 6.51 -29.12 -2.40
C ASP A 91 6.69 -29.98 -3.66
N PHE A 92 7.53 -31.02 -3.56
CA PHE A 92 7.79 -31.96 -4.65
C PHE A 92 6.73 -33.06 -4.77
N ASP A 93 5.89 -33.28 -3.75
CA ASP A 93 4.88 -34.35 -3.77
C ASP A 93 3.75 -34.03 -4.76
N SER A 94 3.34 -32.77 -4.82
CA SER A 94 2.34 -32.27 -5.78
C SER A 94 2.91 -31.86 -7.13
N ALA A 95 4.24 -31.85 -7.26
CA ALA A 95 4.94 -31.41 -8.46
C ALA A 95 5.05 -32.54 -9.49
N LYS A 96 5.05 -32.18 -10.78
CA LYS A 96 5.25 -33.12 -11.88
C LYS A 96 6.58 -32.88 -12.55
N GLU A 97 7.44 -33.90 -12.56
CA GLU A 97 8.68 -33.87 -13.33
C GLU A 97 8.42 -34.26 -14.78
N ASP A 98 8.92 -33.44 -15.70
CA ASP A 98 8.93 -33.77 -17.12
C ASP A 98 10.27 -34.41 -17.51
N VAL A 99 10.36 -35.72 -17.24
CA VAL A 99 11.55 -36.53 -17.53
C VAL A 99 11.66 -36.80 -19.03
N GLY A 100 12.72 -36.30 -19.67
CA GLY A 100 13.07 -36.65 -21.05
C GLY A 100 12.69 -35.64 -22.13
N TYR A 101 12.01 -34.54 -21.79
CA TYR A 101 11.80 -33.40 -22.69
C TYR A 101 12.47 -32.14 -22.16
N THR A 102 11.94 -31.58 -21.07
CA THR A 102 12.48 -30.33 -20.50
C THR A 102 13.32 -30.53 -19.25
N ASN A 103 13.23 -31.68 -18.58
CA ASN A 103 13.84 -31.94 -17.26
C ASN A 103 13.53 -30.84 -16.24
N LYS A 104 12.33 -30.26 -16.35
CA LYS A 104 11.83 -29.22 -15.45
C LYS A 104 10.72 -29.79 -14.59
N TRP A 105 10.61 -29.24 -13.39
CA TRP A 105 9.54 -29.53 -12.46
C TRP A 105 8.42 -28.52 -12.63
N TYR A 106 7.19 -29.02 -12.76
CA TYR A 106 5.96 -28.24 -12.88
C TYR A 106 5.24 -28.22 -11.53
N PHE A 107 5.16 -27.05 -10.92
CA PHE A 107 4.51 -26.82 -9.64
C PHE A 107 3.14 -26.20 -9.86
N TYR A 108 2.11 -26.89 -9.38
CA TYR A 108 0.71 -26.42 -9.44
C TYR A 108 0.26 -25.80 -8.13
N ASN A 109 0.95 -26.10 -7.03
CA ASN A 109 0.74 -25.52 -5.73
C ASN A 109 1.94 -24.61 -5.40
N CYS A 110 1.68 -23.32 -5.21
CA CYS A 110 2.71 -22.33 -4.90
C CYS A 110 2.34 -21.58 -3.63
N LYS A 111 3.24 -21.60 -2.65
CA LYS A 111 3.12 -20.80 -1.42
C LYS A 111 4.07 -19.61 -1.52
N TYR A 112 3.53 -18.41 -1.38
CA TYR A 112 4.30 -17.17 -1.35
C TYR A 112 4.24 -16.56 0.04
N ASP A 113 5.40 -16.35 0.67
CA ASP A 113 5.51 -15.64 1.94
C ASP A 113 5.74 -14.16 1.64
N ILE A 114 4.68 -13.37 1.81
CA ILE A 114 4.68 -11.93 1.51
C ILE A 114 4.99 -11.18 2.81
N THR A 115 6.13 -10.50 2.86
CA THR A 115 6.53 -9.66 4.01
C THR A 115 6.34 -8.19 3.69
N ASN A 116 5.85 -7.45 4.68
CA ASN A 116 5.56 -6.05 4.54
C ASN A 116 6.45 -5.21 5.46
N ASN A 117 6.87 -4.04 4.99
CA ASN A 117 7.72 -3.13 5.75
C ASN A 117 6.88 -2.33 6.75
N ALA A 118 7.36 -2.22 7.99
CA ALA A 118 6.73 -1.40 9.02
C ALA A 118 6.79 0.10 8.65
N VAL A 119 5.71 0.84 8.88
CA VAL A 119 5.72 2.30 8.71
C VAL A 119 6.59 2.91 9.78
N PHE A 120 7.66 3.59 9.38
CA PHE A 120 8.49 4.35 10.29
C PHE A 120 7.67 5.49 10.90
N LYS A 121 7.30 5.36 12.16
CA LYS A 121 6.75 6.48 12.93
C LYS A 121 7.92 7.34 13.34
N MET A 122 8.02 8.54 12.78
CA MET A 122 8.98 9.51 13.30
C MET A 122 8.66 9.72 14.79
N PRO A 123 9.59 9.45 15.72
CA PRO A 123 9.42 9.95 17.06
C PRO A 123 9.33 11.48 16.94
N MET A 124 8.33 12.09 17.57
CA MET A 124 8.44 13.50 17.88
C MET A 124 9.57 13.62 18.90
N THR A 125 10.83 13.68 18.44
CA THR A 125 11.96 14.05 19.28
C THR A 125 11.82 15.53 19.59
N GLY A 126 11.19 15.79 20.75
CA GLY A 126 11.13 17.09 21.41
C GLY A 126 9.87 17.90 21.14
N ASP A 127 8.67 17.39 21.45
CA ASP A 127 7.50 18.27 21.61
C ASP A 127 6.35 17.60 22.39
N ASP A 128 6.22 17.91 23.68
CA ASP A 128 5.05 17.59 24.51
C ASP A 128 3.85 18.46 24.10
N GLY A 129 3.30 18.29 22.89
CA GLY A 129 1.94 18.69 22.49
C GLY A 129 1.46 20.14 22.73
N LYS A 130 2.31 21.05 23.25
CA LYS A 130 1.97 22.40 23.68
C LYS A 130 2.29 23.47 22.63
N TRP A 131 3.11 23.16 21.62
CA TRP A 131 3.50 24.13 20.59
C TRP A 131 2.42 24.46 19.56
N LYS A 132 1.28 23.77 19.56
CA LYS A 132 0.09 24.19 18.79
C LYS A 132 -0.33 25.63 19.14
N TYR A 133 -0.08 26.07 20.37
CA TYR A 133 -0.36 27.44 20.83
C TYR A 133 0.81 28.41 20.63
N GLY A 134 2.02 27.94 20.27
CA GLY A 134 3.19 28.79 20.06
C GLY A 134 3.00 29.74 18.87
N PHE A 135 2.50 29.22 17.75
CA PHE A 135 2.24 30.04 16.55
C PHE A 135 1.02 30.97 16.72
N ILE A 136 -0.02 30.53 17.44
CA ILE A 136 -1.22 31.34 17.71
C ILE A 136 -0.91 32.47 18.72
N GLY A 137 -0.09 32.19 19.74
CA GLY A 137 0.30 33.17 20.75
C GLY A 137 1.16 34.31 20.19
N PHE A 138 2.13 34.00 19.33
CA PHE A 138 2.95 35.03 18.67
C PHE A 138 2.12 35.94 17.75
N GLY A 139 1.13 35.38 17.04
CA GLY A 139 0.24 36.16 16.18
C GLY A 139 -0.60 37.19 16.94
N MET A 140 -1.15 36.83 18.11
CA MET A 140 -1.94 37.76 18.93
C MET A 140 -1.10 38.91 19.51
N VAL A 141 0.12 38.64 19.98
CA VAL A 141 1.00 39.67 20.57
C VAL A 141 1.43 40.68 19.51
N ALA A 142 1.76 40.23 18.30
CA ALA A 142 2.12 41.12 17.18
C ALA A 142 0.94 42.02 16.78
N ALA A 143 -0.28 41.48 16.70
CA ALA A 143 -1.47 42.26 16.35
C ALA A 143 -1.80 43.35 17.39
N LEU A 144 -1.69 43.03 18.68
CA LEU A 144 -1.90 44.00 19.76
C LEU A 144 -0.81 45.08 19.78
N GLY A 145 0.46 44.69 19.58
CA GLY A 145 1.58 45.63 19.49
C GLY A 145 1.42 46.62 18.33
N CYS A 146 1.13 46.12 17.13
CA CYS A 146 0.86 46.96 15.96
C CYS A 146 -0.35 47.87 16.18
N GLY A 147 -1.45 47.35 16.76
CA GLY A 147 -2.63 48.14 17.08
C GLY A 147 -2.33 49.30 18.03
N TYR A 148 -1.56 49.05 19.10
CA TYR A 148 -1.18 50.08 20.06
C TYR A 148 -0.33 51.19 19.45
N VAL A 149 0.68 50.85 18.64
CA VAL A 149 1.54 51.84 17.95
C VAL A 149 0.74 52.72 16.98
N VAL A 150 -0.20 52.13 16.23
CA VAL A 150 -1.06 52.87 15.28
C VAL A 150 -2.03 53.81 16.01
N LEU A 151 -2.61 53.38 17.13
CA LEU A 151 -3.49 54.24 17.93
C LEU A 151 -2.71 55.40 18.56
N ASN A 152 -1.51 55.14 19.06
CA ASN A 152 -0.70 56.15 19.72
C ASN A 152 -0.20 57.22 18.72
N THR A 153 0.19 56.79 17.51
CA THR A 153 0.56 57.72 16.42
C THR A 153 -0.61 58.56 15.90
N LYS A 154 -1.82 57.99 15.81
CA LYS A 154 -3.04 58.78 15.49
C LYS A 154 -3.36 59.83 16.55
N ASN A 155 -3.27 59.46 17.83
CA ASN A 155 -3.51 60.40 18.93
C ASN A 155 -2.47 61.52 18.98
N HIS A 156 -1.20 61.22 18.70
CA HIS A 156 -0.15 62.23 18.61
C HIS A 156 -0.41 63.24 17.47
N LYS A 157 -0.77 62.76 16.28
CA LYS A 157 -1.12 63.63 15.13
C LYS A 157 -2.35 64.50 15.42
N LYS A 158 -3.41 63.94 16.04
CA LYS A 158 -4.63 64.69 16.41
C LYS A 158 -4.32 65.78 17.45
N ARG A 159 -3.43 65.52 18.41
CA ARG A 159 -2.99 66.50 19.41
C ARG A 159 -2.21 67.66 18.77
N ASN A 160 -1.32 67.37 17.81
CA ASN A 160 -0.55 68.40 17.12
C ASN A 160 -1.42 69.24 16.17
N TYR A 161 -2.38 68.64 15.46
CA TYR A 161 -3.35 69.38 14.63
C TYR A 161 -4.21 70.34 15.47
N ARG A 162 -4.67 69.92 16.66
CA ARG A 162 -5.42 70.78 17.59
C ARG A 162 -4.59 71.94 18.15
N LYS A 163 -3.27 71.75 18.34
CA LYS A 163 -2.36 72.84 18.76
C LYS A 163 -2.15 73.85 17.64
N MET A 164 -1.95 73.39 16.39
CA MET A 164 -1.79 74.26 15.23
C MET A 164 -3.05 75.09 14.93
N LYS A 165 -4.25 74.54 15.14
CA LYS A 165 -5.52 75.26 14.95
C LYS A 165 -5.84 76.29 16.04
N LYS A 166 -5.13 76.28 17.18
CA LYS A 166 -5.24 77.27 18.26
C LYS A 166 -4.23 78.42 18.13
N GLN A 167 -3.30 78.33 17.17
CA GLN A 167 -2.25 79.34 16.91
C GLN A 167 -2.51 80.17 15.64
N LYS A 168 -3.69 80.01 15.02
CA LYS A 168 -4.25 80.92 14.01
C LYS A 168 -5.41 81.67 14.66
#